data_AF-A0A0S8FUB8-F1
#
_entry.id   AF-A0A0S8FUB8-F1
#
_cell.length_a   1.000
_cell.length_b   1.000
_cell.length_c   1.000
_cell.angle_alpha   90.00
_cell.angle_beta   90.00
_cell.angle_gamma   90.00
#
_symmetry.space_group_name_H-M   'P 1'
#
loop_
_entity.id
_entity.type
_entity.pdbx_description
1 polymer ?
#
loop_
_entity_poly.entity_id
_entity_poly.type
_entity_poly.pdbx_seq_one_letter_code
_entity_poly.pdbx_strand_id
1 'polypeptide(L)'
;MTFPFYAVLAVMLCLNCVQYTKYVPDPEQDIDRWIKNFEQQISFSYEYEMKVSFVHVHASGDCMIGKGEKLTGQWQRNGDVRRFKYVGLGDIEYSREDGAWQESSRGEQSDVFTQIKRILTFDKFQYQGFDDGYWYTFKANIPFLAPDRRKEMIGSIKISRRNYLPELIWAGLPDSSAFWTAQIFGYNDRKNIKQPVREFNDYVVILPGSSKIADSRGLKHRLYLVGVDFRTELVPHGMLLSLPSHYGHEDVKTMLRPGGLFVYGVTLDNKAAHRIAYLKDNMYAPIFLTDILLTERDVRDVEIDFDERSTPYISLKLHEKHMMPPMVAFEIDSTVVATAALDTSRKMDRIRLYPEMQYHDIEILRAYVAQPLRAVELRPAHGENP
;
A
#
# COMPACT_ATOMS: atom_id res chain seq x y z
N MET A 1 48.84 33.99 30.21
CA MET A 1 48.33 34.46 28.90
C MET A 1 48.20 33.26 27.99
N THR A 2 47.06 32.60 28.03
CA THR A 2 46.71 31.48 27.14
C THR A 2 45.28 31.73 26.70
N PHE A 3 45.15 31.90 25.39
CA PHE A 3 43.99 32.43 24.70
C PHE A 3 42.80 31.46 24.68
N PRO A 4 41.58 31.98 24.50
CA PRO A 4 40.30 31.31 24.68
C PRO A 4 39.87 30.58 23.40
N PHE A 5 40.57 29.53 23.01
CA PHE A 5 40.20 28.76 21.80
C PHE A 5 39.19 27.63 22.07
N TYR A 6 39.14 27.11 23.30
CA TYR A 6 38.27 25.97 23.64
C TYR A 6 36.81 26.36 23.90
N ALA A 7 36.54 27.63 24.25
CA ALA A 7 35.17 28.10 24.49
C ALA A 7 34.38 28.34 23.17
N VAL A 8 35.06 28.76 22.10
CA VAL A 8 34.40 29.02 20.79
C VAL A 8 34.07 27.71 20.07
N LEU A 9 34.90 26.68 20.20
CA LEU A 9 34.65 25.37 19.59
C LEU A 9 33.47 24.63 20.26
N ALA A 10 33.27 24.81 21.57
CA ALA A 10 32.15 24.22 22.30
C ALA A 10 30.80 24.88 21.96
N VAL A 11 30.78 26.18 21.68
CA VAL A 11 29.54 26.90 21.29
C VAL A 11 29.12 26.57 19.85
N MET A 12 30.06 26.32 18.93
CA MET A 12 29.71 25.88 17.56
C MET A 12 29.18 24.44 17.50
N LEU A 13 29.57 23.55 18.43
CA LEU A 13 29.02 22.19 18.50
C LEU A 13 27.58 22.14 19.03
N CYS A 14 27.12 23.16 19.77
CA CYS A 14 25.74 23.27 20.25
C CYS A 14 24.78 23.94 19.24
N LEU A 15 25.29 24.48 18.14
CA LEU A 15 24.51 25.16 17.09
C LEU A 15 24.43 24.34 15.78
N ASN A 16 24.54 23.02 15.87
CA ASN A 16 23.90 22.14 14.88
C ASN A 16 22.37 22.22 15.09
N CYS A 17 21.81 23.40 14.84
CA CYS A 17 20.42 23.55 14.45
C CYS A 17 20.25 22.83 13.12
N VAL A 18 20.17 21.50 13.18
CA VAL A 18 19.48 20.74 12.15
C VAL A 18 18.10 21.36 12.12
N GLN A 19 17.81 22.15 11.08
CA GLN A 19 16.46 22.59 10.80
C GLN A 19 15.65 21.31 10.59
N TYR A 20 15.10 20.79 11.68
CA TYR A 20 13.94 19.93 11.63
C TYR A 20 12.84 20.83 11.10
N THR A 21 12.69 20.88 9.78
CA THR A 21 11.50 21.41 9.14
C THR A 21 10.36 20.50 9.55
N LYS A 22 9.76 20.81 10.69
CA LYS A 22 8.52 20.20 11.14
C LYS A 22 7.47 20.53 10.08
N TYR A 23 6.82 19.50 9.53
CA TYR A 23 5.75 19.71 8.57
C TYR A 23 4.67 20.63 9.16
N VAL A 24 4.32 21.67 8.40
CA VAL A 24 3.20 22.56 8.69
C VAL A 24 2.14 22.27 7.62
N PRO A 25 0.97 21.74 8.01
CA PRO A 25 -0.06 21.38 7.06
C PRO A 25 -0.67 22.63 6.41
N ASP A 26 -0.87 22.57 5.10
CA ASP A 26 -1.68 23.49 4.32
C ASP A 26 -2.96 22.74 3.90
N PRO A 27 -4.07 22.87 4.66
CA PRO A 27 -5.30 22.10 4.43
C PRO A 27 -5.85 22.24 3.00
N GLU A 28 -5.68 23.40 2.37
CA GLU A 28 -6.22 23.63 1.03
C GLU A 28 -5.43 22.90 -0.05
N GLN A 29 -4.14 22.63 0.18
CA GLN A 29 -3.23 22.01 -0.80
C GLN A 29 -2.93 20.54 -0.50
N ASP A 30 -3.01 20.13 0.76
CA ASP A 30 -2.48 18.84 1.20
C ASP A 30 -3.49 17.69 1.16
N ILE A 31 -4.80 17.98 1.04
CA ILE A 31 -5.88 16.98 1.08
C ILE A 31 -5.69 15.87 0.04
N ASP A 32 -5.35 16.20 -1.21
CA ASP A 32 -5.14 15.19 -2.26
C ASP A 32 -4.01 14.23 -1.90
N ARG A 33 -2.94 14.74 -1.28
CA ARG A 33 -1.84 13.91 -0.77
C ARG A 33 -2.28 13.05 0.42
N TRP A 34 -3.09 13.58 1.32
CA TRP A 34 -3.62 12.82 2.45
C TRP A 34 -4.56 11.69 2.01
N ILE A 35 -5.40 11.92 1.00
CA ILE A 35 -6.23 10.87 0.38
C ILE A 35 -5.34 9.84 -0.32
N LYS A 36 -4.31 10.27 -1.04
CA LYS A 36 -3.34 9.34 -1.63
C LYS A 36 -2.65 8.49 -0.57
N ASN A 37 -2.20 9.09 0.53
CA ASN A 37 -1.59 8.38 1.66
C ASN A 37 -2.55 7.35 2.27
N PHE A 38 -3.84 7.67 2.40
CA PHE A 38 -4.85 6.72 2.88
C PHE A 38 -4.87 5.44 2.04
N GLU A 39 -4.71 5.52 0.72
CA GLU A 39 -4.68 4.34 -0.13
C GLU A 39 -3.43 3.46 0.06
N GLN A 40 -2.42 3.97 0.75
CA GLN A 40 -1.14 3.28 0.98
C GLN A 40 -0.99 2.79 2.43
N GLN A 41 -2.05 2.80 3.24
CA GLN A 41 -2.01 2.22 4.58
C GLN A 41 -2.05 0.68 4.52
N ILE A 42 -1.62 0.02 5.59
CA ILE A 42 -1.65 -1.45 5.72
C ILE A 42 -3.09 -1.94 5.90
N SER A 43 -3.78 -1.29 6.82
CA SER A 43 -5.05 -1.76 7.35
C SER A 43 -5.77 -0.62 8.08
N PHE A 44 -7.07 -0.81 8.29
CA PHE A 44 -7.87 0.01 9.20
C PHE A 44 -9.05 -0.81 9.73
N SER A 45 -9.57 -0.41 10.88
CA SER A 45 -10.90 -0.80 11.36
C SER A 45 -11.91 0.27 11.01
N TYR A 46 -13.16 -0.12 10.88
CA TYR A 46 -14.22 0.83 10.60
C TYR A 46 -15.56 0.40 11.21
N GLU A 47 -16.37 1.40 11.51
CA GLU A 47 -17.82 1.27 11.74
C GLU A 47 -18.52 1.94 10.56
N TYR A 48 -19.47 1.25 9.95
CA TYR A 48 -20.23 1.79 8.84
C TYR A 48 -21.74 1.71 9.06
N GLU A 49 -22.41 2.73 8.57
CA GLU A 49 -23.86 2.79 8.53
C GLU A 49 -24.30 3.20 7.13
N MET A 50 -25.29 2.50 6.58
CA MET A 50 -25.88 2.80 5.28
C MET A 50 -27.39 2.80 5.39
N LYS A 51 -28.04 3.87 4.94
CA LYS A 51 -29.49 3.98 4.92
C LYS A 51 -29.97 4.30 3.51
N VAL A 52 -30.95 3.51 3.04
CA VAL A 52 -31.74 3.76 1.84
C VAL A 52 -33.23 3.57 2.18
N SER A 53 -34.14 3.86 1.25
CA SER A 53 -35.58 3.88 1.52
C SER A 53 -36.17 2.58 2.06
N PHE A 54 -35.56 1.43 1.77
CA PHE A 54 -36.06 0.11 2.17
C PHE A 54 -35.09 -0.67 3.07
N VAL A 55 -33.83 -0.25 3.21
CA VAL A 55 -32.79 -0.99 3.94
C VAL A 55 -31.96 -0.03 4.79
N HIS A 56 -31.68 -0.46 6.03
CA HIS A 56 -30.73 0.19 6.92
C HIS A 56 -29.70 -0.83 7.38
N VAL A 57 -28.42 -0.52 7.24
CA VAL A 57 -27.31 -1.41 7.58
C VAL A 57 -26.43 -0.75 8.62
N HIS A 58 -26.05 -1.53 9.62
CA HIS A 58 -25.02 -1.20 10.61
C HIS A 58 -24.03 -2.34 10.67
N ALA A 59 -22.75 -2.06 10.52
CA ALA A 59 -21.73 -3.08 10.70
C ALA A 59 -20.37 -2.49 11.05
N SER A 60 -19.50 -3.36 11.51
CA SER A 60 -18.12 -3.05 11.82
C SER A 60 -17.21 -4.08 11.15
N GLY A 61 -16.03 -3.66 10.75
CA GLY A 61 -15.08 -4.55 10.11
C GLY A 61 -13.63 -4.13 10.24
N ASP A 62 -12.78 -5.03 9.78
CA ASP A 62 -11.35 -4.81 9.57
C ASP A 62 -11.08 -4.93 8.07
N CYS A 63 -10.36 -3.96 7.52
CA CYS A 63 -9.87 -3.96 6.15
C CYS A 63 -8.33 -4.07 6.15
N MET A 64 -7.79 -4.97 5.34
CA MET A 64 -6.38 -5.02 4.96
C MET A 64 -6.30 -4.58 3.50
N ILE A 65 -5.79 -3.37 3.27
CA ILE A 65 -5.83 -2.72 1.95
C ILE A 65 -5.09 -3.60 0.92
N GLY A 66 -5.76 -3.87 -0.20
CA GLY A 66 -5.24 -4.73 -1.26
C GLY A 66 -5.21 -6.23 -0.96
N LYS A 67 -5.68 -6.68 0.22
CA LYS A 67 -5.69 -8.11 0.60
C LYS A 67 -7.09 -8.64 0.88
N GLY A 68 -7.86 -7.94 1.71
CA GLY A 68 -9.17 -8.44 2.07
C GLY A 68 -9.86 -7.66 3.19
N GLU A 69 -11.05 -8.12 3.52
CA GLU A 69 -11.95 -7.49 4.47
C GLU A 69 -12.67 -8.55 5.28
N LYS A 70 -12.96 -8.24 6.54
CA LYS A 70 -13.87 -9.03 7.36
C LYS A 70 -14.85 -8.09 8.02
N LEU A 71 -16.14 -8.33 7.83
CA LEU A 71 -17.18 -7.49 8.40
C LEU A 71 -18.30 -8.29 9.03
N THR A 72 -18.91 -7.71 10.05
CA THR A 72 -20.07 -8.25 10.75
C THR A 72 -21.04 -7.15 11.08
N GLY A 73 -22.33 -7.43 10.94
CA GLY A 73 -23.36 -6.58 11.50
C GLY A 73 -24.73 -7.04 11.09
N GLN A 74 -25.60 -6.09 10.79
CA GLN A 74 -27.01 -6.36 10.56
C GLN A 74 -27.60 -5.44 9.51
N TRP A 75 -28.52 -5.98 8.72
CA TRP A 75 -29.43 -5.17 7.91
C TRP A 75 -30.84 -5.27 8.47
N GLN A 76 -31.56 -4.15 8.37
CA GLN A 76 -32.95 -3.98 8.73
C GLN A 76 -33.74 -3.65 7.46
N ARG A 77 -34.80 -4.41 7.18
CA ARG A 77 -35.74 -4.15 6.07
C ARG A 77 -37.16 -4.45 6.54
N ASN A 78 -38.07 -3.49 6.42
CA ASN A 78 -39.49 -3.65 6.77
C ASN A 78 -39.75 -4.23 8.18
N GLY A 79 -38.87 -3.94 9.15
CA GLY A 79 -38.95 -4.46 10.52
C GLY A 79 -38.20 -5.77 10.76
N ASP A 80 -37.79 -6.48 9.71
CA ASP A 80 -36.94 -7.66 9.82
C ASP A 80 -35.48 -7.24 10.03
N VAL A 81 -34.85 -7.77 11.08
CA VAL A 81 -33.43 -7.59 11.36
C VAL A 81 -32.71 -8.91 11.10
N ARG A 82 -31.74 -8.90 10.19
CA ARG A 82 -30.88 -10.06 9.92
C ARG A 82 -29.43 -9.71 10.17
N ARG A 83 -28.76 -10.58 10.92
CA ARG A 83 -27.31 -10.51 11.13
C ARG A 83 -26.60 -11.19 9.97
N PHE A 84 -25.43 -10.67 9.62
CA PHE A 84 -24.57 -11.25 8.61
C PHE A 84 -23.12 -11.23 9.08
N LYS A 85 -22.31 -12.07 8.43
CA LYS A 85 -20.86 -12.08 8.56
C LYS A 85 -20.28 -12.36 7.19
N TYR A 86 -19.31 -11.53 6.80
CA TYR A 86 -18.62 -11.63 5.52
C TYR A 86 -17.10 -11.67 5.71
N VAL A 87 -16.42 -12.37 4.81
CA VAL A 87 -14.97 -12.30 4.62
C VAL A 87 -14.72 -12.17 3.12
N GLY A 88 -14.17 -11.05 2.68
CA GLY A 88 -13.73 -10.83 1.30
C GLY A 88 -12.21 -11.01 1.19
N LEU A 89 -11.75 -11.78 0.20
CA LEU A 89 -10.33 -12.02 -0.09
C LEU A 89 -10.14 -12.00 -1.60
N GLY A 90 -9.41 -10.99 -2.11
CA GLY A 90 -9.36 -10.73 -3.55
C GLY A 90 -10.78 -10.60 -4.14
N ASP A 91 -11.06 -11.39 -5.18
CA ASP A 91 -12.33 -11.43 -5.90
C ASP A 91 -13.35 -12.43 -5.32
N ILE A 92 -13.04 -13.03 -4.16
CA ILE A 92 -13.88 -14.03 -3.50
C ILE A 92 -14.53 -13.44 -2.25
N GLU A 93 -15.82 -13.72 -2.08
CA GLU A 93 -16.57 -13.45 -0.86
C GLU A 93 -17.01 -14.75 -0.19
N TYR A 94 -16.86 -14.79 1.13
CA TYR A 94 -17.45 -15.80 1.98
C TYR A 94 -18.54 -15.15 2.83
N SER A 95 -19.79 -15.57 2.63
CA SER A 95 -20.93 -15.16 3.43
C SER A 95 -21.34 -16.30 4.36
N ARG A 96 -21.87 -15.97 5.55
CA ARG A 96 -22.40 -16.98 6.46
C ARG A 96 -23.92 -17.06 6.39
N GLU A 97 -24.42 -18.14 5.80
CA GLU A 97 -25.85 -18.43 5.65
C GLU A 97 -26.18 -19.78 6.31
N ASP A 98 -27.27 -19.84 7.10
CA ASP A 98 -27.72 -21.05 7.80
C ASP A 98 -26.63 -21.80 8.59
N GLY A 99 -25.67 -21.04 9.12
CA GLY A 99 -24.55 -21.56 9.92
C GLY A 99 -23.34 -22.02 9.11
N ALA A 100 -23.46 -22.18 7.80
CA ALA A 100 -22.40 -22.58 6.86
C ALA A 100 -21.78 -21.36 6.15
N TRP A 101 -20.55 -21.53 5.66
CA TRP A 101 -19.93 -20.56 4.76
C TRP A 101 -20.32 -20.90 3.32
N GLN A 102 -20.78 -19.90 2.59
CA GLN A 102 -20.99 -19.98 1.15
C GLN A 102 -19.96 -19.10 0.45
N GLU A 103 -19.44 -19.59 -0.66
CA GLU A 103 -18.52 -18.86 -1.52
C GLU A 103 -19.30 -18.23 -2.69
N SER A 104 -18.98 -16.98 -3.00
CA SER A 104 -19.49 -16.26 -4.16
C SER A 104 -18.44 -15.30 -4.71
N SER A 105 -18.64 -14.83 -5.94
CA SER A 105 -17.85 -13.73 -6.48
C SER A 105 -18.10 -12.45 -5.67
N ARG A 106 -17.01 -11.76 -5.32
CA ARG A 106 -17.07 -10.52 -4.55
C ARG A 106 -17.58 -9.36 -5.40
N GLY A 107 -18.52 -8.60 -4.86
CA GLY A 107 -19.01 -7.37 -5.47
C GLY A 107 -18.44 -6.13 -4.80
N GLU A 108 -18.59 -4.96 -5.42
CA GLU A 108 -18.21 -3.68 -4.81
C GLU A 108 -18.93 -3.44 -3.47
N GLN A 109 -20.14 -3.98 -3.32
CA GLN A 109 -20.94 -3.86 -2.09
C GLN A 109 -20.29 -4.51 -0.87
N SER A 110 -19.36 -5.44 -1.07
CA SER A 110 -18.59 -6.14 -0.03
C SER A 110 -17.10 -5.78 -0.04
N ASP A 111 -16.76 -4.64 -0.64
CA ASP A 111 -15.44 -4.02 -0.59
C ASP A 111 -15.54 -2.56 -0.12
N VAL A 112 -15.41 -2.36 1.19
CA VAL A 112 -15.48 -1.02 1.80
C VAL A 112 -14.40 -0.08 1.28
N PHE A 113 -13.21 -0.59 0.98
CA PHE A 113 -12.11 0.24 0.51
C PHE A 113 -12.36 0.72 -0.91
N THR A 114 -12.85 -0.16 -1.80
CA THR A 114 -13.30 0.24 -3.14
C THR A 114 -14.46 1.23 -3.09
N GLN A 115 -15.42 1.06 -2.18
CA GLN A 115 -16.49 2.04 -1.96
C GLN A 115 -15.94 3.41 -1.54
N ILE A 116 -15.03 3.45 -0.57
CA ILE A 116 -14.39 4.70 -0.13
C ILE A 116 -13.64 5.36 -1.29
N LYS A 117 -12.82 4.61 -2.01
CA LYS A 117 -12.09 5.13 -3.18
C LYS A 117 -13.04 5.77 -4.17
N ARG A 118 -14.13 5.08 -4.52
CA ARG A 118 -15.14 5.62 -5.43
C ARG A 118 -15.77 6.90 -4.92
N ILE A 119 -16.11 6.97 -3.64
CA ILE A 119 -16.70 8.16 -3.00
C ILE A 119 -15.74 9.36 -3.13
N LEU A 120 -14.44 9.14 -2.96
CA LEU A 120 -13.43 10.19 -2.94
C LEU A 120 -12.86 10.55 -4.33
N THR A 121 -13.25 9.85 -5.40
CA THR A 121 -12.66 10.00 -6.75
C THR A 121 -13.15 11.26 -7.50
N PHE A 122 -14.30 11.84 -7.16
CA PHE A 122 -15.11 12.60 -8.14
C PHE A 122 -15.14 14.14 -8.07
N ASP A 123 -14.48 14.82 -7.13
CA ASP A 123 -14.42 16.29 -7.19
C ASP A 123 -13.32 16.91 -6.33
N LYS A 124 -13.15 18.23 -6.45
CA LYS A 124 -12.28 19.02 -5.56
C LYS A 124 -12.84 19.07 -4.15
N PHE A 125 -11.99 18.80 -3.17
CA PHE A 125 -12.29 19.02 -1.76
C PHE A 125 -12.31 20.53 -1.45
N GLN A 126 -13.31 20.96 -0.68
CA GLN A 126 -13.43 22.33 -0.19
C GLN A 126 -13.23 22.34 1.33
N TYR A 127 -12.21 23.04 1.79
CA TYR A 127 -11.92 23.16 3.22
C TYR A 127 -13.01 23.98 3.94
N GLN A 128 -13.55 23.43 5.03
CA GLN A 128 -14.61 24.05 5.82
C GLN A 128 -14.10 24.64 7.14
N GLY A 129 -13.02 24.09 7.69
CA GLY A 129 -12.48 24.54 8.96
C GLY A 129 -11.80 23.43 9.77
N PHE A 130 -11.39 23.80 10.98
CA PHE A 130 -10.71 22.92 11.91
C PHE A 130 -11.54 22.72 13.17
N ASP A 131 -11.83 21.46 13.50
CA ASP A 131 -12.48 21.05 14.75
C ASP A 131 -11.98 19.65 15.15
N ASP A 132 -10.93 19.64 16.00
CA ASP A 132 -10.14 18.45 16.36
C ASP A 132 -9.76 17.57 15.15
N GLY A 133 -9.46 18.23 14.03
CA GLY A 133 -9.26 17.63 12.71
C GLY A 133 -9.65 18.62 11.59
N TYR A 134 -9.29 18.30 10.35
CA TYR A 134 -9.58 19.13 9.18
C TYR A 134 -10.84 18.64 8.49
N TRP A 135 -11.82 19.53 8.31
CA TRP A 135 -13.09 19.20 7.67
C TRP A 135 -13.14 19.68 6.24
N TYR A 136 -13.64 18.82 5.36
CA TYR A 136 -13.86 19.13 3.95
C TYR A 136 -15.22 18.69 3.49
N THR A 137 -15.74 19.38 2.49
CA THR A 137 -16.91 18.95 1.70
C THR A 137 -16.50 18.65 0.27
N PHE A 138 -17.20 17.73 -0.37
CA PHE A 138 -16.97 17.36 -1.77
C PHE A 138 -18.28 16.89 -2.40
N LYS A 139 -18.32 16.79 -3.73
CA LYS A 139 -19.44 16.13 -4.42
C LYS A 139 -19.24 14.64 -4.43
N ALA A 140 -20.25 13.90 -3.97
CA ALA A 140 -20.20 12.45 -3.94
C ALA A 140 -20.97 11.86 -5.13
N ASN A 141 -20.53 10.70 -5.60
CA ASN A 141 -21.29 9.90 -6.57
C ASN A 141 -21.34 8.46 -6.10
N ILE A 142 -22.48 8.06 -5.55
CA ILE A 142 -22.69 6.71 -5.02
C ILE A 142 -23.85 6.06 -5.76
N PRO A 143 -23.60 5.35 -6.88
CA PRO A 143 -24.66 4.84 -7.74
C PRO A 143 -25.62 3.87 -7.03
N PHE A 144 -25.17 3.15 -6.01
CA PHE A 144 -26.02 2.23 -5.26
C PHE A 144 -26.91 2.91 -4.21
N LEU A 145 -26.65 4.15 -3.81
CA LEU A 145 -27.50 4.89 -2.87
C LEU A 145 -28.64 5.66 -3.57
N ALA A 146 -28.44 6.10 -4.81
CA ALA A 146 -29.47 6.76 -5.63
C ALA A 146 -29.40 6.28 -7.08
N PRO A 147 -29.90 5.06 -7.36
CA PRO A 147 -29.85 4.48 -8.72
C PRO A 147 -30.62 5.30 -9.76
N ASP A 148 -31.61 6.11 -9.34
CA ASP A 148 -32.39 6.99 -10.20
C ASP A 148 -31.80 8.40 -10.38
N ARG A 149 -30.70 8.73 -9.68
CA ARG A 149 -29.92 9.99 -9.77
C ARG A 149 -30.75 11.28 -9.75
N ARG A 150 -31.90 11.30 -9.08
CA ARG A 150 -32.82 12.45 -9.10
C ARG A 150 -32.33 13.66 -8.30
N LYS A 151 -31.34 13.47 -7.42
CA LYS A 151 -30.74 14.52 -6.57
C LYS A 151 -29.21 14.34 -6.55
N GLU A 152 -28.50 15.46 -6.56
CA GLU A 152 -27.05 15.50 -6.39
C GLU A 152 -26.68 15.10 -4.95
N MET A 153 -25.68 14.23 -4.80
CA MET A 153 -25.17 13.84 -3.48
C MET A 153 -24.03 14.73 -3.05
N ILE A 154 -23.98 14.98 -1.75
CA ILE A 154 -22.90 15.72 -1.11
C ILE A 154 -22.13 14.76 -0.20
N GLY A 155 -20.86 15.08 0.04
CA GLY A 155 -19.99 14.36 0.95
C GLY A 155 -19.27 15.29 1.90
N SER A 156 -18.90 14.76 3.06
CA SER A 156 -18.04 15.40 4.03
C SER A 156 -17.01 14.41 4.54
N ILE A 157 -15.78 14.88 4.75
CA ILE A 157 -14.69 14.07 5.29
C ILE A 157 -13.98 14.84 6.40
N LYS A 158 -13.68 14.13 7.50
CA LYS A 158 -12.82 14.59 8.57
C LYS A 158 -11.46 13.93 8.44
N ILE A 159 -10.39 14.72 8.37
CA ILE A 159 -9.00 14.24 8.40
C ILE A 159 -8.41 14.47 9.78
N SER A 160 -7.77 13.44 10.34
CA SER A 160 -7.11 13.51 11.64
C SER A 160 -5.99 14.54 11.66
N ARG A 161 -5.88 15.32 12.74
CA ARG A 161 -4.69 16.15 12.99
C ARG A 161 -3.44 15.35 13.41
N ARG A 162 -3.61 14.06 13.78
CA ARG A 162 -2.53 13.25 14.35
C ARG A 162 -1.70 12.55 13.28
N ASN A 163 -2.37 11.95 12.31
CA ASN A 163 -1.75 11.14 11.26
C ASN A 163 -2.15 11.59 9.85
N TYR A 164 -2.98 12.63 9.71
CA TYR A 164 -3.46 13.15 8.43
C TYR A 164 -4.19 12.11 7.58
N LEU A 165 -4.87 11.14 8.21
CA LEU A 165 -5.70 10.13 7.56
C LEU A 165 -7.20 10.39 7.84
N PRO A 166 -8.11 9.88 6.99
CA PRO A 166 -9.56 9.97 7.23
C PRO A 166 -9.99 9.38 8.57
N GLU A 167 -10.82 10.09 9.34
CA GLU A 167 -11.45 9.59 10.58
C GLU A 167 -12.95 9.33 10.39
N LEU A 168 -13.60 10.12 9.53
CA LEU A 168 -15.02 10.01 9.23
C LEU A 168 -15.24 10.41 7.78
N ILE A 169 -16.01 9.61 7.07
CA ILE A 169 -16.50 9.91 5.72
C ILE A 169 -18.01 9.76 5.76
N TRP A 170 -18.73 10.80 5.34
CA TRP A 170 -20.17 10.76 5.14
C TRP A 170 -20.48 11.18 3.71
N ALA A 171 -21.45 10.51 3.09
CA ALA A 171 -21.94 10.88 1.77
C ALA A 171 -23.41 10.49 1.62
N GLY A 172 -24.21 11.35 1.01
CA GLY A 172 -25.63 11.10 0.87
C GLY A 172 -26.42 12.24 0.27
N LEU A 173 -27.74 12.11 0.37
CA LEU A 173 -28.67 13.17 0.00
C LEU A 173 -28.62 14.30 1.03
N PRO A 174 -28.81 15.57 0.63
CA PRO A 174 -28.79 16.71 1.54
C PRO A 174 -29.82 16.64 2.69
N ASP A 175 -30.89 15.87 2.50
CA ASP A 175 -31.95 15.65 3.50
C ASP A 175 -31.72 14.39 4.37
N SER A 176 -30.58 13.70 4.21
CA SER A 176 -30.23 12.46 4.91
C SER A 176 -31.26 11.33 4.75
N SER A 177 -32.12 11.39 3.74
CA SER A 177 -33.08 10.32 3.43
C SER A 177 -32.39 9.05 2.91
N ALA A 178 -31.23 9.21 2.26
CA ALA A 178 -30.31 8.14 1.92
C ALA A 178 -28.86 8.59 2.18
N PHE A 179 -28.07 7.77 2.85
CA PHE A 179 -26.68 8.08 3.17
C PHE A 179 -25.84 6.83 3.38
N TRP A 180 -24.54 7.03 3.33
CA TRP A 180 -23.49 6.10 3.71
C TRP A 180 -22.50 6.86 4.58
N THR A 181 -22.08 6.25 5.68
CA THR A 181 -21.08 6.80 6.57
C THR A 181 -20.11 5.71 7.00
N ALA A 182 -18.83 6.06 7.12
CA ALA A 182 -17.80 5.21 7.68
C ALA A 182 -16.94 6.02 8.65
N GLN A 183 -16.89 5.56 9.89
CA GLN A 183 -15.92 5.99 10.88
C GLN A 183 -14.72 5.06 10.80
N ILE A 184 -13.51 5.61 10.63
CA ILE A 184 -12.29 4.86 10.34
C ILE A 184 -11.27 5.08 11.46
N PHE A 185 -10.66 4.01 11.95
CA PHE A 185 -9.72 4.03 13.06
C PHE A 185 -8.78 2.82 13.01
N GLY A 186 -7.85 2.70 13.96
CA GLY A 186 -6.97 1.53 14.06
C GLY A 186 -6.06 1.33 12.84
N TYR A 187 -5.58 2.45 12.27
CA TYR A 187 -4.69 2.41 11.10
C TYR A 187 -3.42 1.63 11.39
N ASN A 188 -3.06 0.75 10.45
CA ASN A 188 -1.84 -0.07 10.47
C ASN A 188 -1.74 -1.04 11.67
N ASP A 189 -2.84 -1.26 12.38
CA ASP A 189 -2.92 -2.32 13.39
C ASP A 189 -2.73 -3.69 12.74
N ARG A 190 -2.12 -4.62 13.48
CA ARG A 190 -1.94 -6.00 13.01
C ARG A 190 -3.30 -6.69 12.89
N LYS A 191 -3.83 -6.75 11.67
CA LYS A 191 -5.04 -7.51 11.31
C LYS A 191 -4.67 -8.86 10.73
N ASN A 192 -5.58 -9.82 10.89
CA ASN A 192 -5.45 -11.15 10.30
C ASN A 192 -6.80 -11.61 9.78
N ILE A 193 -6.97 -11.53 8.47
CA ILE A 193 -8.17 -11.95 7.76
C ILE A 193 -7.86 -13.31 7.13
N LYS A 194 -8.52 -14.35 7.66
CA LYS A 194 -8.30 -15.73 7.22
C LYS A 194 -9.45 -16.19 6.36
N GLN A 195 -9.12 -16.92 5.31
CA GLN A 195 -10.09 -17.67 4.52
C GLN A 195 -10.85 -18.65 5.43
N PRO A 196 -12.18 -18.61 5.49
CA PRO A 196 -12.95 -19.49 6.35
C PRO A 196 -12.88 -20.97 5.93
N VAL A 197 -12.80 -21.22 4.61
CA VAL A 197 -12.58 -22.53 4.00
C VAL A 197 -11.16 -22.57 3.48
N ARG A 198 -10.37 -23.59 3.80
CA ARG A 198 -8.95 -23.65 3.39
C ARG A 198 -8.80 -24.38 2.07
N GLU A 199 -8.86 -23.63 0.99
CA GLU A 199 -8.59 -24.12 -0.36
C GLU A 199 -7.26 -23.57 -0.87
N PHE A 200 -6.50 -24.41 -1.56
CA PHE A 200 -5.17 -24.07 -2.07
C PHE A 200 -5.10 -24.36 -3.58
N ASN A 201 -4.52 -23.42 -4.31
CA ASN A 201 -4.09 -23.60 -5.69
C ASN A 201 -2.63 -24.06 -5.70
N ASP A 202 -2.35 -25.05 -6.55
CA ASP A 202 -1.03 -25.63 -6.70
C ASP A 202 -0.34 -25.12 -7.97
N TYR A 203 0.92 -24.72 -7.82
CA TYR A 203 1.77 -24.21 -8.89
C TYR A 203 3.08 -24.99 -8.91
N VAL A 204 3.57 -25.31 -10.11
CA VAL A 204 4.89 -25.88 -10.31
C VAL A 204 5.86 -24.74 -10.63
N VAL A 205 6.85 -24.55 -9.76
CA VAL A 205 7.95 -23.60 -9.94
C VAL A 205 9.19 -24.36 -10.39
N ILE A 206 9.66 -24.09 -11.61
CA ILE A 206 10.88 -24.68 -12.16
C ILE A 206 12.07 -23.82 -11.69
N LEU A 207 12.99 -24.46 -10.96
CA LEU A 207 14.15 -23.79 -10.36
C LEU A 207 15.36 -23.91 -11.28
N PRO A 208 15.99 -22.81 -11.70
CA PRO A 208 17.06 -22.81 -12.71
C PRO A 208 18.43 -23.24 -12.17
N GLY A 209 18.64 -23.24 -10.85
CA GLY A 209 19.96 -23.39 -10.26
C GLY A 209 20.48 -24.83 -10.16
N SER A 210 21.80 -24.94 -10.03
CA SER A 210 22.50 -26.17 -9.67
C SER A 210 22.18 -26.67 -8.25
N SER A 211 21.65 -25.79 -7.37
CA SER A 211 21.26 -26.11 -6.00
C SER A 211 19.78 -25.80 -5.75
N LYS A 212 18.92 -26.78 -6.02
CA LYS A 212 17.47 -26.68 -5.78
C LYS A 212 17.11 -26.29 -4.35
N ILE A 213 17.92 -26.73 -3.37
CA ILE A 213 17.69 -26.43 -1.95
C ILE A 213 17.89 -24.95 -1.65
N ALA A 214 18.94 -24.34 -2.21
CA ALA A 214 19.22 -22.92 -2.00
C ALA A 214 18.15 -22.04 -2.64
N ASP A 215 17.79 -22.34 -3.90
CA ASP A 215 16.76 -21.60 -4.62
C ASP A 215 15.38 -21.73 -3.93
N SER A 216 15.02 -22.94 -3.48
CA SER A 216 13.78 -23.16 -2.71
C SER A 216 13.78 -22.38 -1.40
N ARG A 217 14.91 -22.33 -0.67
CA ARG A 217 15.02 -21.54 0.57
C ARG A 217 14.83 -20.04 0.31
N GLY A 218 15.46 -19.52 -0.73
CA GLY A 218 15.30 -18.11 -1.14
C GLY A 218 13.85 -17.78 -1.48
N LEU A 219 13.17 -18.66 -2.22
CA LEU A 219 11.75 -18.50 -2.56
C LEU A 219 10.84 -18.53 -1.32
N LYS A 220 11.03 -19.49 -0.41
CA LYS A 220 10.28 -19.54 0.86
C LYS A 220 10.50 -18.27 1.68
N HIS A 221 11.73 -17.78 1.74
CA HIS A 221 12.03 -16.54 2.45
C HIS A 221 11.35 -15.33 1.79
N ARG A 222 11.36 -15.25 0.44
CA ARG A 222 10.61 -14.23 -0.32
C ARG A 222 9.12 -14.24 0.00
N LEU A 223 8.46 -15.41 0.00
CA LEU A 223 7.04 -15.51 0.32
C LEU A 223 6.73 -15.16 1.78
N TYR A 224 7.62 -15.56 2.71
CA TYR A 224 7.51 -15.15 4.12
C TYR A 224 7.60 -13.64 4.27
N LEU A 225 8.50 -13.00 3.53
CA LEU A 225 8.65 -11.54 3.50
C LEU A 225 7.37 -10.85 2.97
N VAL A 226 6.72 -11.39 1.94
CA VAL A 226 5.43 -10.86 1.45
C VAL A 226 4.27 -11.11 2.45
N GLY A 227 4.45 -12.06 3.38
CA GLY A 227 3.46 -12.38 4.41
C GLY A 227 2.32 -13.27 3.91
N VAL A 228 2.61 -14.15 2.95
CA VAL A 228 1.64 -15.08 2.36
C VAL A 228 1.68 -16.41 3.09
N ASP A 229 0.51 -17.06 3.27
CA ASP A 229 0.45 -18.45 3.74
C ASP A 229 0.76 -19.37 2.57
N PHE A 230 1.68 -20.33 2.74
CA PHE A 230 2.12 -21.18 1.65
C PHE A 230 2.53 -22.57 2.14
N ARG A 231 2.45 -23.54 1.23
CA ARG A 231 3.05 -24.86 1.39
C ARG A 231 3.98 -25.14 0.23
N THR A 232 5.02 -25.91 0.48
CA THR A 232 5.99 -26.24 -0.56
C THR A 232 6.45 -27.68 -0.44
N GLU A 233 6.60 -28.35 -1.57
CA GLU A 233 7.20 -29.67 -1.69
C GLU A 233 8.24 -29.67 -2.81
N LEU A 234 9.41 -30.27 -2.58
CA LEU A 234 10.41 -30.41 -3.63
C LEU A 234 10.02 -31.54 -4.58
N VAL A 235 10.05 -31.26 -5.89
CA VAL A 235 9.72 -32.23 -6.94
C VAL A 235 10.91 -32.38 -7.91
N PRO A 236 10.97 -33.45 -8.74
CA PRO A 236 12.17 -33.77 -9.54
C PRO A 236 12.71 -32.63 -10.40
N HIS A 237 11.88 -31.69 -10.87
CA HIS A 237 12.30 -30.57 -11.71
C HIS A 237 12.09 -29.18 -11.09
N GLY A 238 11.78 -29.10 -9.79
CA GLY A 238 11.49 -27.82 -9.15
C GLY A 238 10.83 -27.96 -7.79
N MET A 239 9.79 -27.18 -7.58
CA MET A 239 9.02 -27.14 -6.33
C MET A 239 7.54 -27.00 -6.64
N LEU A 240 6.72 -27.82 -5.99
CA LEU A 240 5.29 -27.60 -5.89
C LEU A 240 5.05 -26.52 -4.84
N LEU A 241 4.39 -25.44 -5.21
CA LEU A 241 4.01 -24.31 -4.37
C LEU A 241 2.49 -24.27 -4.27
N SER A 242 1.96 -24.47 -3.07
CA SER A 242 0.54 -24.34 -2.79
C SER A 242 0.27 -23.01 -2.10
N LEU A 243 -0.66 -22.23 -2.63
CA LEU A 243 -1.10 -20.94 -2.07
C LEU A 243 -2.62 -20.92 -1.90
N PRO A 244 -3.19 -20.12 -0.96
CA PRO A 244 -4.63 -19.95 -0.85
C PRO A 244 -5.29 -19.63 -2.20
N SER A 245 -6.49 -20.17 -2.44
CA SER A 245 -7.16 -20.14 -3.75
C SER A 245 -7.46 -18.73 -4.30
N HIS A 246 -7.45 -17.71 -3.45
CA HIS A 246 -7.63 -16.31 -3.85
C HIS A 246 -6.39 -15.66 -4.48
N TYR A 247 -5.23 -16.34 -4.51
CA TYR A 247 -4.09 -15.89 -5.30
C TYR A 247 -4.15 -16.54 -6.68
N GLY A 248 -4.26 -15.72 -7.72
CA GLY A 248 -4.25 -16.14 -9.12
C GLY A 248 -2.84 -16.28 -9.68
N HIS A 249 -2.72 -16.84 -10.89
CA HIS A 249 -1.43 -17.07 -11.54
C HIS A 249 -0.55 -15.80 -11.65
N GLU A 250 -1.15 -14.66 -12.01
CA GLU A 250 -0.41 -13.39 -12.14
C GLU A 250 0.04 -12.81 -10.79
N ASP A 251 -0.68 -13.05 -9.70
CA ASP A 251 -0.25 -12.67 -8.35
C ASP A 251 1.01 -13.43 -7.98
N VAL A 252 1.00 -14.75 -8.17
CA VAL A 252 2.13 -15.63 -7.87
C VAL A 252 3.34 -15.26 -8.72
N LYS A 253 3.13 -15.05 -10.03
CA LYS A 253 4.18 -14.61 -10.95
C LYS A 253 4.78 -13.28 -10.53
N THR A 254 3.95 -12.33 -10.08
CA THR A 254 4.41 -11.07 -9.50
C THR A 254 5.27 -11.34 -8.27
N MET A 255 4.81 -12.08 -7.27
CA MET A 255 5.60 -12.37 -6.06
C MET A 255 6.97 -13.03 -6.33
N LEU A 256 7.04 -13.84 -7.41
CA LEU A 256 8.22 -14.61 -7.80
C LEU A 256 9.15 -13.92 -8.80
N ARG A 257 8.90 -12.65 -9.16
CA ARG A 257 9.82 -11.89 -10.02
C ARG A 257 11.24 -11.81 -9.43
N PRO A 258 12.28 -11.70 -10.28
CA PRO A 258 13.67 -11.65 -9.84
C PRO A 258 13.91 -10.56 -8.78
N GLY A 259 13.44 -9.34 -9.02
CA GLY A 259 13.54 -8.25 -8.06
C GLY A 259 14.93 -7.62 -7.97
N GLY A 260 15.65 -7.51 -9.09
CA GLY A 260 17.00 -6.91 -9.11
C GLY A 260 16.93 -5.38 -8.90
N LEU A 261 17.66 -4.85 -7.92
CA LEU A 261 17.71 -3.42 -7.60
C LEU A 261 18.94 -2.76 -8.25
N PHE A 262 18.70 -1.65 -8.94
CA PHE A 262 19.75 -0.73 -9.37
C PHE A 262 19.40 0.68 -8.93
N VAL A 263 20.35 1.37 -8.29
CA VAL A 263 20.23 2.78 -7.94
C VAL A 263 21.15 3.59 -8.83
N TYR A 264 20.58 4.54 -9.56
CA TYR A 264 21.31 5.40 -10.49
C TYR A 264 21.37 6.83 -9.95
N GLY A 265 22.41 7.58 -10.31
CA GLY A 265 22.37 9.03 -10.20
C GLY A 265 21.42 9.64 -11.24
N VAL A 266 20.82 10.78 -10.91
CA VAL A 266 19.94 11.54 -11.82
C VAL A 266 20.56 12.88 -12.17
N THR A 267 20.54 13.24 -13.46
CA THR A 267 21.04 14.51 -13.98
C THR A 267 19.92 15.29 -14.71
N LEU A 268 20.10 16.60 -14.86
CA LEU A 268 19.26 17.44 -15.71
C LEU A 268 19.85 17.60 -17.13
N ASP A 269 21.13 17.27 -17.31
CA ASP A 269 21.81 17.37 -18.60
C ASP A 269 21.69 16.06 -19.38
N ASN A 270 20.99 16.10 -20.50
CA ASN A 270 20.80 14.95 -21.36
C ASN A 270 22.12 14.42 -21.97
N LYS A 271 23.17 15.25 -22.08
CA LYS A 271 24.48 14.83 -22.60
C LYS A 271 25.30 14.05 -21.58
N ALA A 272 25.03 14.28 -20.29
CA ALA A 272 25.66 13.55 -19.20
C ALA A 272 24.93 12.23 -18.85
N ALA A 273 23.79 11.96 -19.49
CA ALA A 273 22.99 10.77 -19.27
C ALA A 273 23.57 9.57 -20.04
N HIS A 274 23.61 8.41 -19.39
CA HIS A 274 23.90 7.13 -20.04
C HIS A 274 22.64 6.45 -20.55
N ARG A 275 21.51 6.68 -19.89
CA ARG A 275 20.22 6.08 -20.24
C ARG A 275 19.08 7.03 -19.90
N ILE A 276 18.04 7.02 -20.73
CA ILE A 276 16.77 7.70 -20.45
C ILE A 276 15.77 6.65 -19.98
N ALA A 277 15.13 6.92 -18.86
CA ALA A 277 14.07 6.08 -18.31
C ALA A 277 12.83 6.91 -17.98
N TYR A 278 11.76 6.22 -17.61
CA TYR A 278 10.48 6.83 -17.22
C TYR A 278 9.99 6.15 -15.96
N LEU A 279 9.32 6.92 -15.09
CA LEU A 279 8.57 6.32 -13.99
C LEU A 279 7.43 5.48 -14.57
N LYS A 280 7.14 4.35 -13.93
CA LYS A 280 6.13 3.37 -14.36
C LYS A 280 4.81 3.99 -14.84
N ASP A 281 4.35 5.05 -14.18
CA ASP A 281 3.07 5.71 -14.45
C ASP A 281 3.22 7.15 -14.97
N ASN A 282 4.43 7.56 -15.36
CA ASN A 282 4.69 8.89 -15.93
C ASN A 282 5.67 8.81 -17.11
N MET A 283 5.11 8.52 -18.29
CA MET A 283 5.84 8.47 -19.55
C MET A 283 6.17 9.86 -20.14
N TYR A 284 5.63 10.94 -19.57
CA TYR A 284 5.79 12.29 -20.12
C TYR A 284 6.96 13.06 -19.48
N ALA A 285 7.49 12.59 -18.36
CA ALA A 285 8.64 13.19 -17.67
C ALA A 285 9.85 12.23 -17.75
N PRO A 286 10.76 12.42 -18.71
CA PRO A 286 11.95 11.58 -18.81
C PRO A 286 12.89 11.80 -17.62
N ILE A 287 13.51 10.72 -17.17
CA ILE A 287 14.56 10.72 -16.14
C ILE A 287 15.88 10.36 -16.81
N PHE A 288 16.85 11.25 -16.70
CA PHE A 288 18.18 11.07 -17.24
C PHE A 288 19.08 10.39 -16.21
N LEU A 289 19.41 9.13 -16.45
CA LEU A 289 20.17 8.28 -15.54
C LEU A 289 21.66 8.32 -15.89
N THR A 290 22.50 8.48 -14.86
CA THR A 290 23.97 8.43 -14.96
C THR A 290 24.48 7.02 -14.62
N ASP A 291 25.62 6.89 -13.96
CA ASP A 291 26.16 5.63 -13.47
C ASP A 291 25.29 4.94 -12.42
N ILE A 292 25.41 3.61 -12.36
CA ILE A 292 24.91 2.79 -11.25
C ILE A 292 25.77 3.09 -10.02
N LEU A 293 25.11 3.53 -8.95
CA LEU A 293 25.72 3.89 -7.68
C LEU A 293 25.64 2.74 -6.68
N LEU A 294 24.53 2.00 -6.67
CA LEU A 294 24.28 0.87 -5.78
C LEU A 294 23.49 -0.22 -6.49
N THR A 295 23.65 -1.42 -5.97
CA THR A 295 22.91 -2.63 -6.32
C THR A 295 22.29 -3.27 -5.08
N GLU A 296 21.55 -4.36 -5.24
CA GLU A 296 21.04 -5.16 -4.13
C GLU A 296 22.14 -5.63 -3.16
N ARG A 297 23.39 -5.77 -3.62
CA ARG A 297 24.52 -6.25 -2.80
C ARG A 297 25.02 -5.23 -1.79
N ASP A 298 24.72 -3.95 -2.03
CA ASP A 298 25.13 -2.85 -1.15
C ASP A 298 24.12 -2.65 0.01
N VAL A 299 22.97 -3.32 -0.07
CA VAL A 299 21.87 -3.22 0.90
C VAL A 299 22.01 -4.31 1.96
N ARG A 300 22.17 -3.87 3.21
CA ARG A 300 22.23 -4.74 4.39
C ARG A 300 20.84 -5.12 4.90
N ASP A 301 19.91 -4.19 4.86
CA ASP A 301 18.59 -4.34 5.48
C ASP A 301 17.54 -3.46 4.78
N VAL A 302 16.29 -3.91 4.81
CA VAL A 302 15.16 -3.29 4.12
C VAL A 302 13.91 -3.36 4.99
N GLU A 303 13.44 -2.20 5.43
CA GLU A 303 12.26 -2.07 6.29
C GLU A 303 11.22 -1.17 5.61
N ILE A 304 9.93 -1.34 5.94
CA ILE A 304 8.89 -0.38 5.58
C ILE A 304 8.52 0.38 6.84
N ASP A 305 8.53 1.71 6.74
CA ASP A 305 8.17 2.64 7.80
C ASP A 305 7.16 3.67 7.27
N PHE A 306 6.62 4.48 8.17
CA PHE A 306 5.75 5.62 7.83
C PHE A 306 6.39 6.93 8.29
N ASP A 307 6.28 7.97 7.48
CA ASP A 307 6.68 9.32 7.89
C ASP A 307 5.61 9.98 8.79
N GLU A 308 5.87 11.22 9.23
CA GLU A 308 4.95 11.98 10.08
C GLU A 308 3.60 12.32 9.41
N ARG A 309 3.48 12.11 8.10
CA ARG A 309 2.27 12.31 7.29
C ARG A 309 1.59 11.00 6.92
N SER A 310 2.02 9.90 7.54
CA SER A 310 1.58 8.54 7.21
C SER A 310 1.85 8.14 5.77
N THR A 311 2.84 8.74 5.10
CA THR A 311 3.32 8.22 3.81
C THR A 311 4.26 7.05 4.07
N PRO A 312 3.99 5.84 3.54
CA PRO A 312 4.91 4.72 3.65
C PRO A 312 6.17 4.96 2.83
N TYR A 313 7.30 4.46 3.34
CA TYR A 313 8.57 4.45 2.61
C TYR A 313 9.35 3.17 2.89
N ILE A 314 10.16 2.75 1.93
CA ILE A 314 11.15 1.68 2.12
C ILE A 314 12.45 2.31 2.61
N SER A 315 12.91 1.90 3.79
CA SER A 315 14.20 2.26 4.36
C SER A 315 15.26 1.26 3.92
N LEU A 316 16.16 1.66 3.03
CA LEU A 316 17.32 0.88 2.61
C LEU A 316 18.50 1.21 3.50
N LYS A 317 18.96 0.24 4.31
CA LYS A 317 20.17 0.37 5.13
C LYS A 317 21.35 -0.21 4.36
N LEU A 318 22.39 0.58 4.17
CA LEU A 318 23.57 0.18 3.41
C LEU A 318 24.59 -0.54 4.30
N HIS A 319 25.45 -1.34 3.67
CA HIS A 319 26.62 -1.94 4.31
C HIS A 319 27.66 -0.87 4.65
N GLU A 320 27.89 0.08 3.74
CA GLU A 320 28.87 1.15 3.87
C GLU A 320 28.23 2.53 3.72
N LYS A 321 28.99 3.57 4.08
CA LYS A 321 28.58 4.96 3.97
C LYS A 321 29.02 5.54 2.63
N HIS A 322 28.07 6.02 1.82
CA HIS A 322 28.35 6.55 0.48
C HIS A 322 28.10 8.06 0.40
N MET A 323 28.92 8.78 -0.36
CA MET A 323 28.56 10.12 -0.85
C MET A 323 27.65 9.93 -2.04
N MET A 324 26.44 10.48 -1.98
CA MET A 324 25.45 10.36 -3.05
C MET A 324 25.25 11.69 -3.77
N PRO A 325 24.86 11.65 -5.06
CA PRO A 325 24.40 12.86 -5.74
C PRO A 325 23.09 13.36 -5.12
N PRO A 326 22.69 14.62 -5.41
CA PRO A 326 21.48 15.22 -4.86
C PRO A 326 20.19 14.48 -5.22
N MET A 327 20.19 13.72 -6.31
CA MET A 327 19.01 12.98 -6.76
C MET A 327 19.42 11.60 -7.28
N VAL A 328 18.65 10.59 -6.91
CA VAL A 328 18.82 9.20 -7.35
C VAL A 328 17.51 8.63 -7.87
N ALA A 329 17.61 7.61 -8.72
CA ALA A 329 16.48 6.84 -9.23
C ALA A 329 16.65 5.37 -8.88
N PHE A 330 15.54 4.73 -8.52
CA PHE A 330 15.49 3.32 -8.15
C PHE A 330 14.83 2.54 -9.26
N GLU A 331 15.57 1.60 -9.83
CA GLU A 331 15.09 0.68 -10.84
C GLU A 331 14.98 -0.72 -10.25
N ILE A 332 13.83 -1.36 -10.48
CA ILE A 332 13.61 -2.76 -10.14
C ILE A 332 13.09 -3.49 -11.38
N ASP A 333 13.79 -4.57 -11.77
CA ASP A 333 13.49 -5.36 -12.97
C ASP A 333 13.28 -4.49 -14.22
N SER A 334 14.21 -3.56 -14.49
CA SER A 334 14.18 -2.62 -15.62
C SER A 334 13.06 -1.58 -15.62
N THR A 335 12.37 -1.39 -14.49
CA THR A 335 11.34 -0.34 -14.32
C THR A 335 11.78 0.64 -13.25
N VAL A 336 11.80 1.95 -13.54
CA VAL A 336 12.05 2.97 -12.51
C VAL A 336 10.79 3.11 -11.65
N VAL A 337 10.92 2.74 -10.37
CA VAL A 337 9.80 2.69 -9.42
C VAL A 337 9.66 3.96 -8.58
N ALA A 338 10.75 4.71 -8.40
CA ALA A 338 10.73 6.00 -7.73
C ALA A 338 12.04 6.78 -7.90
N THR A 339 12.01 8.04 -7.52
CA THR A 339 13.19 8.91 -7.38
C THR A 339 13.25 9.47 -5.97
N ALA A 340 14.43 9.85 -5.51
CA ALA A 340 14.61 10.48 -4.21
C ALA A 340 15.62 11.63 -4.29
N ALA A 341 15.27 12.75 -3.66
CA ALA A 341 16.22 13.81 -3.34
C ALA A 341 16.97 13.44 -2.04
N LEU A 342 18.28 13.60 -2.04
CA LEU A 342 19.17 13.20 -0.96
C LEU A 342 19.91 14.39 -0.35
N ASP A 343 20.19 14.29 0.95
CA ASP A 343 21.06 15.23 1.65
C ASP A 343 22.53 14.93 1.34
N THR A 344 23.14 15.76 0.48
CA THR A 344 24.53 15.57 0.04
C THR A 344 25.56 16.17 0.98
N SER A 345 25.14 16.75 2.12
CA SER A 345 26.07 17.36 3.08
C SER A 345 26.96 16.34 3.80
N ARG A 346 26.59 15.06 3.76
CA ARG A 346 27.26 13.97 4.49
C ARG A 346 27.14 12.64 3.77
N LYS A 347 28.02 11.70 4.11
CA LYS A 347 27.86 10.31 3.71
C LYS A 347 26.63 9.69 4.35
N MET A 348 25.91 8.88 3.59
CA MET A 348 24.66 8.23 4.01
C MET A 348 24.85 6.71 4.10
N ASP A 349 24.30 6.11 5.15
CA ASP A 349 24.14 4.65 5.32
C ASP A 349 22.66 4.22 5.29
N ARG A 350 21.75 5.16 5.05
CA ARG A 350 20.32 4.91 4.93
C ARG A 350 19.73 5.78 3.83
N ILE A 351 18.92 5.17 2.98
CA ILE A 351 18.18 5.87 1.92
C ILE A 351 16.70 5.55 2.08
N ARG A 352 15.84 6.57 1.94
CA ARG A 352 14.39 6.41 1.97
C ARG A 352 13.84 6.45 0.57
N LEU A 353 13.08 5.45 0.21
CA LEU A 353 12.40 5.29 -1.06
C LEU A 353 10.90 5.49 -0.83
N TYR A 354 10.29 6.46 -1.52
CA TYR A 354 8.86 6.76 -1.43
C TYR A 354 8.14 6.27 -2.71
N PRO A 355 7.76 4.99 -2.80
CA PRO A 355 7.07 4.46 -3.96
C PRO A 355 5.60 4.92 -3.99
N GLU A 356 5.11 5.29 -5.16
CA GLU A 356 3.72 5.68 -5.37
C GLU A 356 2.85 4.46 -5.73
N MET A 357 2.67 3.53 -4.79
CA MET A 357 1.89 2.30 -4.99
C MET A 357 1.13 1.89 -3.72
N GLN A 358 0.24 0.91 -3.81
CA GLN A 358 -0.49 0.39 -2.63
C GLN A 358 0.46 -0.33 -1.68
N TYR A 359 0.12 -0.37 -0.38
CA TYR A 359 1.00 -0.99 0.62
C TYR A 359 1.39 -2.43 0.30
N HIS A 360 0.45 -3.23 -0.22
CA HIS A 360 0.74 -4.61 -0.62
C HIS A 360 1.84 -4.68 -1.69
N ASP A 361 1.81 -3.79 -2.68
CA ASP A 361 2.86 -3.69 -3.71
C ASP A 361 4.19 -3.23 -3.11
N ILE A 362 4.17 -2.35 -2.10
CA ILE A 362 5.36 -1.93 -1.35
C ILE A 362 5.96 -3.13 -0.59
N GLU A 363 5.14 -4.02 0.00
CA GLU A 363 5.62 -5.25 0.64
C GLU A 363 6.31 -6.18 -0.36
N ILE A 364 5.72 -6.34 -1.55
CA ILE A 364 6.31 -7.12 -2.63
C ILE A 364 7.65 -6.50 -3.06
N LEU A 365 7.68 -5.17 -3.27
CA LEU A 365 8.87 -4.41 -3.64
C LEU A 365 9.97 -4.53 -2.58
N ARG A 366 9.62 -4.45 -1.29
CA ARG A 366 10.54 -4.65 -0.17
C ARG A 366 11.12 -6.06 -0.19
N ALA A 367 10.27 -7.06 -0.42
CA ALA A 367 10.68 -8.45 -0.50
C ALA A 367 11.62 -8.70 -1.70
N TYR A 368 11.40 -8.00 -2.82
CA TYR A 368 12.28 -8.00 -3.99
C TYR A 368 13.71 -7.64 -3.64
N VAL A 369 13.88 -6.46 -3.02
CA VAL A 369 15.19 -5.94 -2.64
C VAL A 369 15.83 -6.79 -1.55
N ALA A 370 15.06 -7.23 -0.55
CA ALA A 370 15.58 -7.99 0.59
C ALA A 370 16.03 -9.41 0.21
N GLN A 371 15.36 -10.05 -0.75
CA GLN A 371 15.66 -11.41 -1.16
C GLN A 371 15.54 -11.56 -2.68
N PRO A 372 16.47 -11.04 -3.49
CA PRO A 372 16.47 -11.22 -4.94
C PRO A 372 16.42 -12.70 -5.32
N LEU A 373 15.68 -13.02 -6.37
CA LEU A 373 15.50 -14.36 -6.91
C LEU A 373 16.14 -14.45 -8.29
N ARG A 374 16.50 -15.67 -8.69
CA ARG A 374 16.78 -15.97 -10.10
C ARG A 374 15.45 -16.03 -10.85
N ALA A 375 15.50 -15.80 -12.16
CA ALA A 375 14.33 -15.99 -13.01
C ALA A 375 13.85 -17.46 -12.90
N VAL A 376 12.62 -17.65 -12.45
CA VAL A 376 11.96 -18.96 -12.35
C VAL A 376 10.86 -19.05 -13.40
N GLU A 377 10.54 -20.27 -13.82
CA GLU A 377 9.36 -20.53 -14.63
C GLU A 377 8.23 -21.03 -13.73
N LEU A 378 7.01 -20.52 -13.93
CA LEU A 378 5.82 -20.84 -13.15
C LEU A 378 4.76 -21.47 -14.05
N ARG A 379 4.14 -22.57 -13.61
CA ARG A 379 3.03 -23.23 -14.31
C ARG A 379 1.95 -23.66 -13.31
N PRO A 380 0.65 -23.56 -13.63
CA PRO A 380 -0.39 -24.23 -12.84
C PRO A 380 -0.16 -25.74 -12.78
N ALA A 381 -0.36 -26.38 -11.62
CA ALA A 381 -0.14 -27.83 -11.47
C ALA A 381 -1.26 -28.68 -12.08
N HIS A 382 -2.48 -28.14 -12.08
CA HIS A 382 -3.62 -28.68 -12.79
C HIS A 382 -3.97 -27.69 -13.91
N GLY A 383 -4.13 -28.17 -15.14
CA GLY A 383 -4.47 -27.30 -16.27
C GLY A 383 -5.69 -26.46 -15.91
N GLU A 384 -5.56 -25.14 -15.98
CA GLU A 384 -6.68 -24.22 -15.79
C GLU A 384 -7.75 -24.63 -16.81
N ASN A 385 -8.90 -25.13 -16.33
CA ASN A 385 -10.06 -25.21 -17.21
C ASN A 385 -10.44 -23.74 -17.49
N PRO A 386 -10.44 -23.32 -18.76
CA PRO A 386 -10.71 -21.94 -19.16
C PRO A 386 -12.12 -21.49 -18.79
#